data_AF-A0AAW1L510-F1
#
_entry.id   AF-A0AAW1L510-F1
#
_cell.length_a   1.000
_cell.length_b   1.000
_cell.length_c   1.000
_cell.angle_alpha   90.00
_cell.angle_beta   90.00
_cell.angle_gamma   90.00
#
_symmetry.space_group_name_H-M   'P 1'
#
loop_
_entity.id
_entity.type
_entity.pdbx_description
1 polymer ?
#
loop_
_entity_poly.entity_id
_entity_poly.type
_entity_poly.pdbx_seq_one_letter_code
_entity_poly.pdbx_strand_id
1 'polypeptide(L)'
;MSDVENDRRKRKKKSTWNSTNMRKAVGKVINNEMSARQAADRYQVPRTTLNDRISAIKRGKEMSTEPLMGRFHNIFSLEHEKILVEHVKDLANRLMPLNRKEFLYLVFQLAEKLKLPHQFNKEKQSAGKNFYYSFMKRHSDLSLRIPESTSLMRAVEFNRPQVDRFYECLETLIQTFNFTAYKIWNCDETGVIVLSKNMRKF
;
A
#
# COMPACT_ATOMS: atom_id res chain seq x y z
N MET A 1 -9.94 41.22 13.95
CA MET A 1 -8.67 40.50 14.09
C MET A 1 -8.77 39.67 15.35
N SER A 2 -9.06 38.38 15.22
CA SER A 2 -9.09 37.44 16.34
C SER A 2 -8.34 36.19 15.89
N ASP A 3 -7.08 36.12 16.27
CA ASP A 3 -6.17 35.02 15.99
C ASP A 3 -6.61 33.78 16.78
N VAL A 4 -7.12 32.78 16.06
CA VAL A 4 -7.34 31.44 16.61
C VAL A 4 -6.03 30.68 16.50
N GLU A 5 -5.24 30.77 17.57
CA GLU A 5 -4.04 29.98 17.81
C GLU A 5 -4.38 28.47 17.77
N ASN A 6 -4.03 27.81 16.67
CA ASN A 6 -4.25 26.39 16.47
C ASN A 6 -3.18 25.60 17.25
N ASP A 7 -3.50 25.22 18.50
CA ASP A 7 -2.70 24.34 19.35
C ASP A 7 -2.59 22.93 18.73
N ARG A 8 -1.68 22.80 17.76
CA ARG A 8 -1.19 21.51 17.28
C ARG A 8 -0.30 20.91 18.35
N ARG A 9 -0.90 20.20 19.31
CA ARG A 9 -0.21 19.34 20.29
C ARG A 9 0.99 18.64 19.64
N LYS A 10 2.21 19.07 19.97
CA LYS A 10 3.46 18.43 19.54
C LYS A 10 3.38 16.94 19.90
N ARG A 11 3.32 16.06 18.89
CA ARG A 11 3.38 14.61 19.10
C ARG A 11 4.67 14.28 19.85
N LYS A 12 4.57 13.81 21.09
CA LYS A 12 5.72 13.29 21.86
C LYS A 12 6.47 12.29 20.98
N LYS A 13 7.77 12.50 20.77
CA LYS A 13 8.65 11.52 20.10
C LYS A 13 8.55 10.21 20.88
N LYS A 14 7.81 9.25 20.34
CA LYS A 14 7.78 7.89 20.86
C LYS A 14 9.06 7.21 20.36
N SER A 15 9.70 6.41 21.21
CA SER A 15 10.88 5.61 20.91
C SER A 15 12.23 6.36 20.80
N THR A 16 12.65 7.00 21.90
CA THR A 16 13.98 7.62 22.01
C THR A 16 15.00 6.72 22.76
N TRP A 17 14.95 5.40 22.58
CA TRP A 17 15.85 4.49 23.28
C TRP A 17 16.58 3.55 22.31
N ASN A 18 17.84 3.25 22.63
CA ASN A 18 18.73 2.45 21.79
C ASN A 18 18.49 0.94 22.02
N SER A 19 18.29 0.18 20.94
CA SER A 19 18.11 -1.28 20.95
C SER A 19 19.16 -2.01 21.79
N THR A 20 20.43 -1.65 21.60
CA THR A 20 21.57 -2.27 22.28
C THR A 20 21.53 -2.02 23.79
N ASN A 21 21.18 -0.79 24.19
CA ASN A 21 21.09 -0.42 25.61
C ASN A 21 19.92 -1.14 26.29
N MET A 22 18.78 -1.27 25.61
CA MET A 22 17.64 -2.01 26.13
C MET A 22 17.93 -3.51 26.30
N ARG A 23 18.66 -4.13 25.35
CA ARG A 23 19.06 -5.54 25.48
C ARG A 23 20.00 -5.75 26.67
N LYS A 24 20.99 -4.87 26.85
CA LYS A 24 21.90 -4.90 28.01
C LYS A 24 21.15 -4.72 29.33
N ALA A 25 20.23 -3.75 29.40
CA ALA A 25 19.40 -3.50 30.58
C ALA A 25 18.54 -4.71 30.94
N VAL A 26 17.87 -5.32 29.96
CA VAL A 26 17.05 -6.52 30.17
C VAL A 26 17.89 -7.69 30.66
N GLY A 27 19.03 -7.98 30.03
CA GLY A 27 19.91 -9.08 30.44
C GLY A 27 20.39 -8.94 31.89
N LYS A 28 20.79 -7.73 32.29
CA LYS A 28 21.24 -7.45 33.66
C LYS A 28 20.14 -7.58 34.71
N VAL A 29 18.89 -7.27 34.36
CA VAL A 29 17.75 -7.44 35.27
C VAL A 29 17.29 -8.89 35.35
N ILE A 30 17.33 -9.65 34.24
CA ILE A 30 16.99 -11.09 34.24
C ILE A 30 18.03 -11.91 35.01
N ASN A 31 19.30 -11.56 34.87
CA ASN A 31 20.40 -12.20 35.63
C ASN A 31 20.43 -11.79 37.12
N ASN A 32 19.42 -11.06 37.60
CA ASN A 32 19.32 -10.51 38.96
C ASN A 32 20.53 -9.65 39.39
N GLU A 33 21.29 -9.09 38.45
CA GLU A 33 22.46 -8.26 38.75
C GLU A 33 22.09 -6.83 39.18
N MET A 34 20.91 -6.34 38.78
CA MET A 34 20.42 -5.01 39.16
C MET A 34 18.90 -4.91 39.11
N SER A 35 18.34 -3.99 39.91
CA SER A 35 16.91 -3.68 39.86
C SER A 35 16.52 -3.00 38.55
N ALA A 36 15.27 -3.18 38.12
CA ALA A 36 14.76 -2.52 36.91
C ALA A 36 14.85 -0.98 36.97
N ARG A 37 14.82 -0.40 38.17
CA ARG A 37 15.03 1.05 38.37
C ARG A 37 16.48 1.44 38.09
N GLN A 38 17.44 0.76 38.70
CA GLN A 38 18.87 1.01 38.48
C GLN A 38 19.28 0.77 37.03
N ALA A 39 18.73 -0.27 36.39
CA ALA A 39 18.98 -0.55 34.97
C ALA A 39 18.42 0.55 34.06
N ALA A 40 17.21 1.06 34.35
CA ALA A 40 16.60 2.14 33.57
C ALA A 40 17.45 3.42 33.61
N ASP A 41 17.93 3.80 34.79
CA ASP A 41 18.76 4.99 34.96
C ASP A 41 20.16 4.80 34.32
N ARG A 42 20.80 3.65 34.54
CA ARG A 42 22.15 3.36 34.04
C ARG A 42 22.24 3.27 32.52
N TYR A 43 21.24 2.67 31.88
CA TYR A 43 21.21 2.48 30.43
C TYR A 43 20.38 3.55 29.70
N GLN A 44 19.85 4.54 30.42
CA GLN A 44 19.01 5.61 29.89
C GLN A 44 17.83 5.07 29.06
N VAL A 45 17.14 4.06 29.59
CA VAL A 45 15.96 3.46 28.95
C VAL A 45 14.70 3.74 29.75
N PRO A 46 13.54 3.97 29.10
CA PRO A 46 12.30 4.20 29.83
C PRO A 46 11.92 3.01 30.71
N ARG A 47 11.75 3.26 32.01
CA ARG A 47 11.45 2.23 33.02
C ARG A 47 10.20 1.41 32.70
N THR A 48 9.14 2.06 32.23
CA THR A 48 7.89 1.39 31.85
C THR A 48 8.13 0.40 30.71
N THR A 49 8.82 0.82 29.66
CA THR A 49 9.18 -0.03 28.51
C THR A 49 10.08 -1.20 28.91
N LEU A 50 11.03 -0.98 29.84
CA LEU A 50 11.88 -2.02 30.37
C LEU A 50 11.06 -3.08 31.14
N ASN A 51 10.16 -2.65 32.03
CA ASN A 51 9.29 -3.54 32.80
C ASN A 51 8.31 -4.35 31.93
N ASP A 52 7.74 -3.72 30.90
CA ASP A 52 6.83 -4.39 29.96
C ASP A 52 7.57 -5.52 29.21
N ARG A 53 8.82 -5.27 28.81
CA ARG A 53 9.68 -6.25 28.13
C ARG A 53 10.07 -7.40 29.05
N ILE A 54 10.50 -7.11 30.28
CA ILE A 54 10.81 -8.16 31.28
C ILE A 54 9.56 -9.03 31.53
N SER A 55 8.40 -8.41 31.69
CA SER A 55 7.13 -9.12 31.87
C SER A 55 6.71 -9.94 30.64
N ALA A 56 7.06 -9.50 29.43
CA ALA A 56 6.83 -10.27 28.21
C ALA A 56 7.75 -11.50 28.12
N ILE A 57 9.03 -11.35 28.48
CA ILE A 57 10.01 -12.45 28.49
C ILE A 57 9.66 -13.50 29.54
N LYS A 58 9.27 -13.07 30.74
CA LYS A 58 8.77 -13.98 31.79
C LYS A 58 7.55 -14.79 31.34
N ARG A 59 6.77 -14.27 30.38
CA ARG A 59 5.63 -14.96 29.75
C ARG A 59 6.03 -15.79 28.51
N GLY A 60 7.33 -15.99 28.27
CA GLY A 60 7.85 -16.79 27.16
C GLY A 60 7.81 -16.10 25.79
N LYS A 61 7.61 -14.78 25.73
CA LYS A 61 7.65 -14.03 24.45
C LYS A 61 9.07 -13.63 24.09
N GLU A 62 9.40 -13.81 22.82
CA GLU A 62 10.69 -13.42 22.26
C GLU A 62 10.89 -11.90 22.28
N MET A 63 12.13 -11.47 22.56
CA MET A 63 12.49 -10.06 22.67
C MET A 63 12.59 -9.41 21.30
N SER A 64 11.61 -8.57 20.95
CA SER A 64 11.79 -7.67 19.81
C SER A 64 12.90 -6.66 20.13
N THR A 65 13.97 -6.74 19.34
CA THR A 65 15.18 -5.92 19.47
C THR A 65 14.86 -4.46 19.18
N GLU A 66 13.91 -4.20 18.29
CA GLU A 66 13.55 -2.87 17.88
C GLU A 66 12.29 -2.36 18.58
N PRO A 67 12.17 -1.04 18.78
CA PRO A 67 10.92 -0.43 19.12
C PRO A 67 9.93 -0.58 17.96
N LEU A 68 9.00 -1.54 18.09
CA LEU A 68 7.85 -1.65 17.20
C LEU A 68 6.99 -0.38 17.31
N MET A 69 7.21 0.56 16.40
CA MET A 69 6.53 1.84 16.36
C MET A 69 5.21 1.72 15.60
N GLY A 70 4.10 1.78 16.35
CA GLY A 70 2.76 1.76 15.80
C GLY A 70 2.10 0.38 15.84
N ARG A 71 0.80 0.33 15.53
CA ARG A 71 0.01 -0.91 15.56
C ARG A 71 0.23 -1.79 14.34
N PHE A 72 0.60 -1.18 13.21
CA PHE A 72 0.74 -1.89 11.94
C PHE A 72 2.13 -2.53 11.82
N HIS A 73 2.15 -3.83 11.61
CA HIS A 73 3.33 -4.58 11.18
C HIS A 73 3.04 -5.21 9.81
N ASN A 74 4.08 -5.42 9.01
CA ASN A 74 3.93 -6.19 7.79
C ASN A 74 3.62 -7.65 8.16
N ILE A 75 2.71 -8.26 7.41
CA ILE A 75 2.25 -9.65 7.64
C ILE A 75 2.81 -10.58 6.55
N PHE A 76 3.14 -10.04 5.38
CA PHE A 76 3.70 -10.82 4.28
C PHE A 76 5.22 -10.93 4.41
N SER A 77 5.74 -12.12 4.07
CA SER A 77 7.16 -12.34 3.86
C SER A 77 7.59 -11.73 2.53
N LEU A 78 8.90 -11.65 2.30
CA LEU A 78 9.45 -11.19 1.03
C LEU A 78 8.95 -12.04 -0.16
N GLU A 79 8.83 -13.36 0.04
CA GLU A 79 8.30 -14.28 -0.97
C GLU A 79 6.84 -13.98 -1.32
N HIS A 80 5.99 -13.77 -0.30
CA HIS A 80 4.59 -13.42 -0.54
C HIS A 80 4.45 -12.07 -1.24
N GLU A 81 5.29 -11.09 -0.89
CA GLU A 81 5.30 -9.80 -1.60
C GLU A 81 5.72 -9.95 -3.05
N LYS A 82 6.72 -10.79 -3.34
CA LYS A 82 7.17 -11.04 -4.72
C LYS A 82 6.04 -11.63 -5.58
N ILE A 83 5.31 -12.61 -5.05
CA ILE A 83 4.15 -13.21 -5.72
C ILE A 83 3.07 -12.14 -6.00
N LEU A 84 2.78 -11.28 -5.03
CA LEU A 84 1.82 -10.19 -5.20
C LEU A 84 2.26 -9.22 -6.30
N VAL A 85 3.54 -8.82 -6.31
CA VAL A 85 4.10 -7.90 -7.31
C VAL A 85 4.00 -8.50 -8.71
N GLU A 86 4.39 -9.76 -8.87
CA GLU A 86 4.34 -10.47 -10.15
C GLU A 86 2.90 -10.59 -10.67
N HIS A 87 1.95 -10.93 -9.79
CA HIS A 87 0.55 -11.01 -10.15
C HIS A 87 -0.04 -9.66 -10.58
N VAL A 88 0.29 -8.57 -9.86
CA VAL A 88 -0.14 -7.22 -10.24
C VAL A 88 0.41 -6.82 -11.62
N LYS A 89 1.68 -7.17 -11.92
CA LYS A 89 2.29 -6.92 -13.23
C LYS A 89 1.64 -7.73 -14.34
N ASP A 90 1.34 -9.00 -14.10
CA ASP A 90 0.63 -9.86 -15.06
C ASP A 90 -0.76 -9.32 -15.40
N LEU A 91 -1.52 -8.89 -14.38
CA LEU A 91 -2.83 -8.26 -14.59
C LEU A 91 -2.75 -6.96 -15.39
N ALA A 92 -1.74 -6.13 -15.11
CA ALA A 92 -1.50 -4.91 -15.87
C ALA A 92 -1.16 -5.22 -17.35
N ASN A 93 -0.33 -6.24 -17.61
CA ASN A 93 0.02 -6.67 -18.96
C ASN A 93 -1.18 -7.21 -19.76
N ARG A 94 -2.17 -7.78 -19.07
CA ARG A 94 -3.43 -8.25 -19.66
C ARG A 94 -4.49 -7.16 -19.76
N LEU A 95 -4.11 -5.89 -19.63
CA LEU A 95 -5.01 -4.74 -19.70
C LEU A 95 -6.11 -4.75 -18.61
N MET A 96 -5.86 -5.42 -17.48
CA MET A 96 -6.75 -5.47 -16.31
C MET A 96 -6.06 -4.85 -15.07
N PRO A 97 -5.67 -3.56 -15.11
CA PRO A 97 -4.99 -2.93 -13.99
C PRO A 97 -5.90 -2.87 -12.75
N LEU A 98 -5.37 -3.26 -11.60
CA LEU A 98 -6.11 -3.19 -10.34
C LEU A 98 -6.18 -1.77 -9.81
N ASN A 99 -7.38 -1.36 -9.40
CA ASN A 99 -7.53 -0.15 -8.61
C ASN A 99 -7.09 -0.40 -7.16
N ARG A 100 -6.92 0.69 -6.38
CA ARG A 100 -6.48 0.59 -4.98
C ARG A 100 -7.42 -0.28 -4.12
N LYS A 101 -8.73 -0.23 -4.33
CA LYS A 101 -9.72 -0.97 -3.53
C LYS A 101 -9.63 -2.47 -3.83
N GLU A 102 -9.57 -2.83 -5.11
CA GLU A 102 -9.39 -4.20 -5.59
C GLU A 102 -8.08 -4.78 -5.11
N PHE A 103 -6.98 -4.03 -5.21
CA PHE A 103 -5.69 -4.45 -4.68
C PHE A 103 -5.78 -4.75 -3.18
N LEU A 104 -6.40 -3.88 -2.39
CA LEU A 104 -6.54 -4.10 -0.95
C LEU A 104 -7.48 -5.25 -0.59
N TYR A 105 -8.46 -5.54 -1.44
CA TYR A 105 -9.33 -6.71 -1.33
C TYR A 105 -8.55 -8.00 -1.65
N LEU A 106 -7.77 -8.01 -2.72
CA LEU A 106 -6.91 -9.12 -3.12
C LEU A 106 -5.89 -9.45 -2.03
N VAL A 107 -5.28 -8.44 -1.43
CA VAL A 107 -4.35 -8.59 -0.30
C VAL A 107 -5.05 -9.24 0.91
N PHE A 108 -6.28 -8.85 1.21
CA PHE A 108 -7.06 -9.46 2.30
C PHE A 108 -7.34 -10.94 2.00
N GLN A 109 -7.81 -11.26 0.79
CA GLN A 109 -8.07 -12.64 0.37
C GLN A 109 -6.82 -13.51 0.44
N LEU A 110 -5.67 -12.99 0.01
CA LEU A 110 -4.41 -13.72 0.09
C LEU A 110 -4.03 -14.00 1.55
N ALA A 111 -4.20 -13.03 2.44
CA ALA A 111 -3.88 -13.20 3.86
C ALA A 111 -4.78 -14.25 4.54
N GLU A 112 -6.09 -14.24 4.25
CA GLU A 112 -7.04 -15.25 4.74
C GLU A 112 -6.73 -16.64 4.17
N LYS A 113 -6.41 -16.74 2.87
CA LYS A 113 -6.06 -18.02 2.21
C LYS A 113 -4.78 -18.63 2.77
N LEU A 114 -3.79 -17.80 3.08
CA LEU A 114 -2.54 -18.21 3.73
C LEU A 114 -2.68 -18.37 5.25
N LYS A 115 -3.87 -18.12 5.82
CA LYS A 115 -4.18 -18.17 7.25
C LYS A 115 -3.20 -17.34 8.10
N LEU A 116 -2.75 -16.22 7.55
CA LEU A 116 -1.80 -15.34 8.24
C LEU A 116 -2.52 -14.52 9.32
N PRO A 117 -1.98 -14.40 10.54
CA PRO A 117 -2.59 -13.57 11.56
C PRO A 117 -2.51 -12.09 11.14
N HIS A 118 -3.66 -11.45 10.93
CA HIS A 118 -3.73 -10.06 10.47
C HIS A 118 -4.77 -9.23 11.21
N GLN A 119 -4.52 -7.93 11.26
CA GLN A 119 -5.44 -6.91 11.81
C GLN A 119 -6.28 -6.22 10.73
N PHE A 120 -6.41 -6.84 9.55
CA PHE A 120 -7.24 -6.30 8.47
C PHE A 120 -8.72 -6.29 8.87
N ASN A 121 -9.48 -5.41 8.20
CA ASN A 121 -10.89 -5.26 8.50
C ASN A 121 -11.66 -6.43 7.86
N LYS A 122 -12.21 -7.31 8.71
CA LYS A 122 -12.97 -8.49 8.28
C LYS A 122 -14.37 -8.15 7.75
N GLU A 123 -15.02 -7.12 8.30
CA GLU A 123 -16.34 -6.68 7.83
C GLU A 123 -16.26 -6.12 6.40
N LYS A 124 -15.23 -5.32 6.12
CA LYS A 124 -14.98 -4.73 4.80
C LYS A 124 -14.16 -5.63 3.89
N GLN A 125 -13.70 -6.78 4.39
CA GLN A 125 -12.82 -7.72 3.69
C GLN A 125 -11.63 -7.04 2.99
N SER A 126 -10.97 -6.10 3.67
CA SER A 126 -9.99 -5.22 3.03
C SER A 126 -8.79 -4.92 3.90
N ALA A 127 -7.61 -4.90 3.27
CA ALA A 127 -6.37 -4.47 3.91
C ALA A 127 -6.38 -2.95 4.20
N GLY A 128 -5.62 -2.55 5.22
CA GLY A 128 -5.59 -1.16 5.68
C GLY A 128 -4.84 -0.20 4.75
N LYS A 129 -5.16 1.10 4.81
CA LYS A 129 -4.44 2.13 4.04
C LYS A 129 -2.93 2.18 4.35
N ASN A 130 -2.54 1.84 5.57
CA ASN A 130 -1.12 1.77 5.95
C ASN A 130 -0.38 0.65 5.22
N PHE A 131 -1.05 -0.48 4.98
CA PHE A 131 -0.48 -1.57 4.18
C PHE A 131 -0.17 -1.07 2.77
N TYR A 132 -1.14 -0.44 2.12
CA TYR A 132 -0.97 0.14 0.78
C TYR A 132 0.27 1.04 0.70
N TYR A 133 0.35 2.08 1.53
CA TYR A 133 1.45 3.04 1.44
C TYR A 133 2.80 2.41 1.79
N SER A 134 2.82 1.48 2.74
CA SER A 134 4.03 0.75 3.10
C SER A 134 4.51 -0.14 1.96
N PHE A 135 3.59 -0.85 1.30
CA PHE A 135 3.86 -1.72 0.15
C PHE A 135 4.35 -0.93 -1.06
N MET A 136 3.63 0.13 -1.46
CA MET A 136 4.02 0.99 -2.58
C MET A 136 5.35 1.70 -2.34
N LYS A 137 5.73 1.98 -1.08
CA LYS A 137 7.04 2.55 -0.76
C LYS A 137 8.18 1.55 -0.98
N ARG A 138 7.94 0.25 -0.75
CA ARG A 138 8.94 -0.80 -1.00
C ARG A 138 9.05 -1.12 -2.49
N HIS A 139 7.93 -1.09 -3.20
CA HIS A 139 7.82 -1.42 -4.61
C HIS A 139 7.47 -0.17 -5.42
N SER A 140 8.41 0.77 -5.49
CA SER A 140 8.21 2.06 -6.17
C SER A 140 8.13 1.96 -7.69
N ASP A 141 8.49 0.80 -8.25
CA ASP A 141 8.31 0.44 -9.65
C ASP A 141 6.85 0.11 -9.99
N LEU A 142 6.01 -0.18 -8.98
CA LEU A 142 4.58 -0.38 -9.15
C LEU A 142 3.83 0.94 -9.11
N SER A 143 2.85 1.07 -10.00
CA SER A 143 1.86 2.14 -9.95
C SER A 143 0.47 1.56 -10.22
N LEU A 144 -0.38 1.55 -9.20
CA LEU A 144 -1.79 1.17 -9.34
C LEU A 144 -2.54 2.39 -9.90
N ARG A 145 -2.76 2.41 -11.22
CA ARG A 145 -3.55 3.44 -11.89
C ARG A 145 -5.04 3.11 -11.76
N ILE A 146 -5.85 4.16 -11.63
CA ILE A 146 -7.28 4.03 -11.87
C ILE A 146 -7.40 3.84 -13.38
N PRO A 147 -7.99 2.74 -13.88
CA PRO A 147 -8.26 2.63 -15.31
C PRO A 147 -9.08 3.84 -15.71
N GLU A 148 -8.69 4.52 -16.79
CA GLU A 148 -9.61 5.45 -17.43
C GLU A 148 -10.89 4.68 -17.74
N SER A 149 -12.04 5.36 -17.67
CA SER A 149 -13.31 4.74 -18.00
C SER A 149 -13.34 4.45 -19.50
N THR A 150 -12.65 3.40 -19.94
CA THR A 150 -12.95 2.71 -21.18
C THR A 150 -14.39 2.27 -21.02
N SER A 151 -15.29 2.85 -21.82
CA SER A 151 -16.69 2.43 -21.79
C SER A 151 -16.74 0.91 -21.96
N LEU A 152 -17.63 0.23 -21.24
CA LEU A 152 -17.83 -1.22 -21.39
C LEU A 152 -17.95 -1.62 -22.86
N MET A 153 -18.58 -0.75 -23.67
CA MET A 153 -18.68 -0.89 -25.12
C MET A 153 -17.30 -0.99 -25.79
N ARG A 154 -16.35 -0.10 -25.51
CA ARG A 154 -15.00 -0.17 -26.08
C ARG A 154 -14.25 -1.45 -25.69
N ALA A 155 -14.41 -1.94 -24.47
CA ALA A 155 -13.79 -3.19 -24.05
C ALA A 155 -14.41 -4.41 -24.77
N VAL A 156 -15.72 -4.39 -25.00
CA VAL A 156 -16.46 -5.44 -25.72
C VAL A 156 -16.17 -5.39 -27.23
N GLU A 157 -16.02 -4.19 -27.78
CA GLU A 157 -15.66 -3.94 -29.19
C GLU A 157 -14.18 -4.22 -29.48
N PHE A 158 -13.32 -4.33 -28.47
CA PHE A 158 -11.91 -4.70 -28.61
C PHE A 158 -11.73 -6.22 -28.81
N ASN A 159 -12.40 -6.77 -29.82
CA ASN A 159 -12.27 -8.17 -30.21
C ASN A 159 -11.66 -8.28 -31.62
N ARG A 160 -11.01 -9.42 -31.88
CA ARG A 160 -10.26 -9.64 -33.13
C ARG A 160 -11.09 -9.36 -34.39
N PRO A 161 -12.33 -9.89 -34.53
CA PRO A 161 -13.15 -9.59 -35.70
C PRO A 161 -13.45 -8.09 -35.92
N GLN A 162 -13.71 -7.32 -34.86
CA GLN A 162 -13.96 -5.88 -35.01
C GLN A 162 -12.69 -5.11 -35.38
N VAL A 163 -11.55 -5.50 -34.79
CA VAL A 163 -10.25 -4.90 -35.11
C VAL A 163 -9.87 -5.20 -36.57
N ASP A 164 -10.03 -6.44 -37.01
CA ASP A 164 -9.76 -6.86 -38.39
C ASP A 164 -10.63 -6.05 -39.37
N ARG A 165 -11.95 -5.96 -39.11
CA ARG A 165 -12.88 -5.17 -39.92
C ARG A 165 -12.51 -3.69 -40.01
N PHE A 166 -12.04 -3.10 -38.91
CA PHE A 166 -11.58 -1.71 -38.91
C PHE A 166 -10.38 -1.51 -39.85
N TYR A 167 -9.37 -2.37 -39.74
CA TYR A 167 -8.17 -2.26 -40.57
C TYR A 167 -8.42 -2.58 -42.04
N GLU A 168 -9.30 -3.54 -42.36
CA GLU A 168 -9.74 -3.82 -43.74
C GLU A 168 -10.41 -2.58 -44.37
N CYS A 169 -11.28 -1.91 -43.61
CA CYS A 169 -11.94 -0.70 -44.07
C CYS A 169 -10.93 0.45 -44.28
N LEU A 170 -10.00 0.62 -43.34
CA LEU A 170 -8.94 1.61 -43.43
C LEU A 170 -8.03 1.36 -44.65
N GLU A 171 -7.61 0.12 -44.86
CA GLU A 171 -6.78 -0.28 -46.01
C GLU A 171 -7.50 0.02 -47.32
N THR A 172 -8.78 -0.33 -47.44
CA THR A 172 -9.60 -0.06 -48.62
C THR A 172 -9.67 1.44 -48.92
N LEU A 173 -9.86 2.28 -47.90
CA LEU A 173 -9.90 3.74 -48.05
C LEU A 173 -8.53 4.31 -48.46
N ILE A 174 -7.44 3.83 -47.87
CA ILE A 174 -6.08 4.24 -48.24
C ILE A 174 -5.79 3.90 -49.70
N GLN A 175 -6.11 2.67 -50.15
CA GLN A 175 -5.90 2.24 -51.53
C GLN A 175 -6.76 3.04 -52.53
N THR A 176 -8.00 3.37 -52.16
CA THR A 176 -8.95 4.08 -53.04
C THR A 176 -8.58 5.55 -53.22
N PHE A 177 -8.21 6.23 -52.13
CA PHE A 177 -8.03 7.69 -52.12
C PHE A 177 -6.56 8.12 -52.07
N ASN A 178 -5.63 7.18 -51.85
CA ASN A 178 -4.18 7.38 -51.85
C ASN A 178 -3.72 8.56 -50.96
N PHE A 179 -4.40 8.80 -49.85
CA PHE A 179 -3.98 9.81 -48.89
C PHE A 179 -2.82 9.29 -48.04
N THR A 180 -1.88 10.18 -47.79
CA THR A 180 -0.68 9.96 -46.98
C THR A 180 -0.97 10.19 -45.50
N ALA A 181 -0.12 9.65 -44.62
CA ALA A 181 -0.30 9.72 -43.16
C ALA A 181 -0.50 11.15 -42.63
N TYR A 182 0.12 12.17 -43.25
CA TYR A 182 -0.03 13.57 -42.82
C TYR A 182 -1.43 14.16 -43.07
N LYS A 183 -2.28 13.47 -43.84
CA LYS A 183 -3.68 13.85 -44.09
C LYS A 183 -4.67 13.11 -43.19
N ILE A 184 -4.19 12.23 -42.31
CA ILE A 184 -5.00 11.48 -41.37
C ILE A 184 -5.01 12.25 -40.05
N TRP A 185 -6.19 12.70 -39.63
CA TRP A 185 -6.38 13.43 -38.39
C TRP A 185 -7.14 12.55 -37.40
N ASN A 186 -6.66 12.49 -36.16
CA ASN A 186 -7.46 11.91 -35.08
C ASN A 186 -8.57 12.91 -34.74
N CYS A 187 -9.82 12.52 -34.94
CA CYS A 187 -11.00 13.31 -34.58
C CYS A 187 -11.69 12.66 -33.38
N ASP A 188 -11.07 12.70 -32.21
CA ASP A 188 -11.71 12.27 -30.98
C ASP A 188 -12.56 13.39 -30.37
N GLU A 189 -13.80 13.08 -30.02
CA GLU A 189 -14.71 14.05 -29.40
C GLU A 189 -14.17 14.49 -28.03
N THR A 190 -13.85 15.78 -27.91
CA THR A 190 -13.64 16.40 -26.60
C THR A 190 -14.99 16.89 -26.08
N GLY A 191 -15.62 16.09 -25.20
CA GLY A 191 -16.86 16.49 -24.54
C GLY A 191 -16.64 17.69 -23.61
N VAL A 192 -16.98 18.90 -24.06
CA VAL A 192 -16.98 20.10 -23.20
C VAL A 192 -18.21 20.04 -22.30
N ILE A 193 -18.00 19.67 -21.04
CA ILE A 193 -19.07 19.65 -20.04
C ILE A 193 -19.20 21.06 -19.46
N VAL A 194 -20.29 21.77 -19.80
CA VAL A 194 -20.58 23.14 -19.33
C VAL A 194 -21.00 23.18 -17.85
N LEU A 195 -21.31 22.03 -17.26
CA LEU A 195 -21.64 21.91 -15.84
C LEU A 195 -20.39 21.65 -15.01
N SER A 196 -20.18 22.47 -13.98
CA SER A 196 -19.15 22.23 -12.96
C SER A 196 -19.40 20.84 -12.35
N LYS A 197 -18.53 19.88 -12.63
CA LYS A 197 -18.49 18.64 -11.85
C LYS A 197 -18.13 19.03 -10.42
N ASN A 198 -19.12 19.16 -9.56
CA ASN A 198 -18.95 19.01 -8.12
C ASN A 198 -18.56 17.55 -7.84
N MET A 199 -17.34 17.18 -8.22
CA MET A 199 -16.71 15.93 -7.83
C MET A 199 -16.38 16.02 -6.34
N ARG A 200 -17.35 15.67 -5.49
CA ARG A 200 -17.03 15.30 -4.12
C ARG A 200 -16.19 14.02 -4.20
N LYS A 201 -14.89 14.16 -3.97
CA LYS A 201 -13.99 13.05 -3.68
C LYS A 201 -14.53 12.33 -2.42
N PHE A 202 -15.07 11.13 -2.58
CA PHE A 202 -15.29 10.16 -1.51
C PHE A 202 -14.75 8.79 -1.91
#